data_AF-A0A0P9CGI6-F1
#
_entry.id   AF-A0A0P9CGI6-F1
#
_cell.length_a   1.000
_cell.length_b   1.000
_cell.length_c   1.000
_cell.angle_alpha   90.00
_cell.angle_beta   90.00
_cell.angle_gamma   90.00
#
_symmetry.space_group_name_H-M   'P 1'
#
loop_
_entity.id
_entity.type
_entity.pdbx_description
1 polymer ?
#
loop_
_entity_poly.entity_id
_entity_poly.type
_entity_poly.pdbx_seq_one_letter_code
_entity_poly.pdbx_strand_id
1 'polypeptide(L)'
;MTATFQLPKTVSVPTPPSLQAQSVILMDADNGQILYEKNPTERRAPASTTKLMTMLLTFQAVHEGKDSWSDIVPVTKDAYQLSQTDGVSDAYLDPRQKLTLEQMMKFIAVLSANDATVAVADKIGGDKQAFVQMMNQEAKTLGLTETHYENPDGLPQANHYTTARDLAVLARYLVETYPEVTTYTSLPQASQTNLVTHKTNIWPNTDELIGKYPGLDGLKTGYTSEAGYCFVGTAERNGVRLISVVLGDPTNADRFSDTQSLLDYGFNQFTEKKVIAAGQSVGLKSLRVINGKEKTIPVSAKNNLTLDLPSGVNDAVSIKLDQNVAAPVKKGQQVGQVQYVADNQVVASDPLLAAQDDGKANILVRLWRQLQGWLSHLLHRL
;
A
#
# COMPACT_ATOMS: atom_id res chain seq x y z
N MET A 1 9.55 -27.35 44.67
CA MET A 1 9.98 -26.17 43.90
C MET A 1 8.96 -25.97 42.80
N THR A 2 8.05 -25.03 42.97
CA THR A 2 7.06 -24.66 41.96
C THR A 2 7.77 -23.87 40.86
N ALA A 3 7.91 -24.48 39.68
CA ALA A 3 8.40 -23.79 38.49
C ALA A 3 7.33 -22.79 38.06
N THR A 4 7.58 -21.51 38.32
CA THR A 4 6.81 -20.40 37.80
C THR A 4 7.00 -20.39 36.28
N PHE A 5 5.96 -20.76 35.53
CA PHE A 5 5.91 -20.54 34.09
C PHE A 5 5.84 -19.03 33.87
N GLN A 6 6.98 -18.41 33.55
CA GLN A 6 6.97 -17.04 33.02
C GLN A 6 6.26 -17.09 31.66
N LEU A 7 5.15 -16.35 31.55
CA LEU A 7 4.53 -16.07 30.27
C LEU A 7 5.59 -15.44 29.34
N PRO A 8 5.65 -15.84 28.06
CA PRO A 8 6.61 -15.26 27.12
C PRO A 8 6.44 -13.75 27.08
N LYS A 9 7.55 -13.00 27.13
CA LYS A 9 7.56 -11.56 26.88
C LYS A 9 6.93 -11.34 25.50
N THR A 10 5.83 -10.60 25.45
CA THR A 10 5.29 -10.06 24.20
C THR A 10 6.41 -9.28 23.51
N VAL A 11 6.50 -9.37 22.19
CA VAL A 11 7.37 -8.51 21.38
C VAL A 11 7.25 -7.08 21.92
N SER A 12 8.37 -6.42 22.21
CA SER A 12 8.35 -5.06 22.74
C SER A 12 7.71 -4.13 21.71
N VAL A 13 6.39 -3.90 21.83
CA VAL A 13 5.66 -2.97 20.97
C VAL A 13 6.12 -1.57 21.31
N PRO A 14 6.63 -0.79 20.35
CA PRO A 14 7.02 0.59 20.59
C PRO A 14 5.85 1.40 21.17
N THR A 15 6.15 2.38 22.03
CA THR A 15 5.10 3.22 22.63
C THR A 15 4.30 3.92 21.53
N PRO A 16 2.97 3.70 21.45
CA PRO A 16 2.12 4.35 20.46
C PRO A 16 2.21 5.88 20.49
N PRO A 17 2.14 6.56 19.33
CA PRO A 17 2.02 8.02 19.30
C PRO A 17 0.66 8.48 19.86
N SER A 18 0.62 9.70 20.40
CA SER A 18 -0.62 10.35 20.83
C SER A 18 -1.23 11.08 19.64
N LEU A 19 -2.44 10.69 19.23
CA LEU A 19 -3.08 11.15 17.98
C LEU A 19 -4.50 11.67 18.25
N GLN A 20 -4.87 12.76 17.58
CA GLN A 20 -6.20 13.36 17.59
C GLN A 20 -7.14 12.71 16.57
N ALA A 21 -6.61 12.22 15.45
CA ALA A 21 -7.37 11.62 14.37
C ALA A 21 -8.29 10.47 14.85
N GLN A 22 -9.48 10.38 14.26
CA GLN A 22 -10.48 9.38 14.65
C GLN A 22 -10.17 8.01 14.05
N SER A 23 -9.62 7.97 12.83
CA SER A 23 -9.17 6.75 12.15
C SER A 23 -7.77 6.98 11.57
N VAL A 24 -6.89 6.00 11.74
CA VAL A 24 -5.47 6.08 11.42
C VAL A 24 -4.93 4.76 10.91
N ILE A 25 -4.02 4.83 9.94
CA ILE A 25 -3.13 3.71 9.61
C ILE A 25 -1.73 4.23 9.20
N LEU A 26 -0.70 3.46 9.53
CA LEU A 26 0.67 3.62 9.04
C LEU A 26 1.09 2.31 8.40
N MET A 27 1.52 2.37 7.15
CA MET A 27 1.85 1.24 6.31
C MET A 27 3.24 1.44 5.70
N ASP A 28 4.05 0.39 5.67
CA ASP A 28 5.21 0.33 4.79
C ASP A 28 4.76 0.04 3.35
N ALA A 29 5.18 0.87 2.41
CA ALA A 29 4.73 0.77 1.02
C ALA A 29 5.34 -0.43 0.30
N ASP A 30 6.56 -0.86 0.61
CA ASP A 30 7.25 -1.91 -0.15
C ASP A 30 6.72 -3.30 0.20
N ASN A 31 6.43 -3.54 1.48
CA ASN A 31 6.02 -4.85 1.97
C ASN A 31 4.54 -4.91 2.41
N GLY A 32 3.85 -3.76 2.50
CA GLY A 32 2.45 -3.65 2.88
C GLY A 32 2.17 -3.90 4.37
N GLN A 33 3.21 -3.99 5.21
CA GLN A 33 3.08 -4.21 6.64
C GLN A 33 2.45 -3.00 7.32
N ILE A 34 1.44 -3.25 8.15
CA ILE A 34 0.85 -2.22 9.00
C ILE A 34 1.71 -2.07 10.25
N LEU A 35 2.28 -0.88 10.44
CA LEU A 35 3.15 -0.54 11.58
C LEU A 35 2.34 0.04 12.75
N TYR A 36 1.21 0.68 12.44
CA TYR A 36 0.28 1.23 13.42
C TYR A 36 -1.13 1.36 12.83
N GLU A 37 -2.17 1.13 13.62
CA GLU A 37 -3.55 1.38 13.23
C GLU A 37 -4.46 1.75 14.40
N LYS A 38 -5.45 2.60 14.14
CA LYS A 38 -6.53 2.99 15.06
C LYS A 38 -7.82 3.10 14.25
N ASN A 39 -8.83 2.31 14.59
CA ASN A 39 -10.11 2.25 13.86
C ASN A 39 -9.95 2.19 12.32
N PRO A 40 -9.06 1.32 11.78
CA PRO A 40 -8.62 1.41 10.38
C PRO A 40 -9.71 1.07 9.36
N THR A 41 -10.76 0.37 9.76
CA THR A 41 -11.90 -0.05 8.92
C THR A 41 -13.18 0.74 9.22
N GLU A 42 -13.11 1.78 10.04
CA GLU A 42 -14.27 2.64 10.32
C GLU A 42 -14.57 3.50 9.09
N ARG A 43 -15.82 3.44 8.60
CA ARG A 43 -16.25 4.24 7.45
C ARG A 43 -16.32 5.71 7.81
N ARG A 44 -15.71 6.55 6.98
CA ARG A 44 -15.70 8.01 7.15
C ARG A 44 -15.85 8.70 5.81
N ALA A 45 -16.35 9.93 5.82
CA ALA A 45 -16.37 10.77 4.64
C ALA A 45 -14.91 11.03 4.19
N PRO A 46 -14.53 10.74 2.92
CA PRO A 46 -13.17 10.89 2.43
C PRO A 46 -12.76 12.35 2.20
N ALA A 47 -13.74 13.24 2.00
CA ALA A 47 -13.50 14.57 1.43
C ALA A 47 -12.61 14.46 0.17
N SER A 48 -11.72 15.44 -0.04
CA SER A 48 -10.83 15.48 -1.21
C SER A 48 -9.77 14.36 -1.29
N THR A 49 -9.64 13.46 -0.30
CA THR A 49 -8.83 12.24 -0.48
C THR A 49 -9.40 11.33 -1.58
N THR A 50 -10.69 11.48 -1.91
CA THR A 50 -11.36 10.92 -3.10
C THR A 50 -10.56 11.12 -4.39
N LYS A 51 -9.90 12.28 -4.52
CA LYS A 51 -9.15 12.64 -5.73
C LYS A 51 -7.96 11.72 -5.99
N LEU A 52 -7.51 10.92 -5.01
CA LEU A 52 -6.52 9.86 -5.25
C LEU A 52 -7.02 8.82 -6.26
N MET A 53 -8.31 8.44 -6.19
CA MET A 53 -8.91 7.53 -7.16
C MET A 53 -9.04 8.20 -8.53
N THR A 54 -9.40 9.49 -8.57
CA THR A 54 -9.43 10.25 -9.83
C THR A 54 -8.04 10.34 -10.46
N MET A 55 -7.01 10.61 -9.67
CA MET A 55 -5.62 10.63 -10.12
C MET A 55 -5.20 9.26 -10.65
N LEU A 56 -5.51 8.18 -9.93
CA LEU A 56 -5.25 6.81 -10.36
C LEU A 56 -5.85 6.51 -11.75
N LEU A 57 -7.15 6.75 -11.93
CA LEU A 57 -7.83 6.52 -13.21
C LEU A 57 -7.24 7.38 -14.34
N THR A 58 -6.77 8.58 -14.01
CA THR A 58 -6.07 9.45 -14.96
C THR A 58 -4.72 8.87 -15.38
N PHE A 59 -3.91 8.39 -14.44
CA PHE A 59 -2.65 7.71 -14.74
C PHE A 59 -2.87 6.45 -15.58
N GLN A 60 -3.87 5.64 -15.24
CA GLN A 60 -4.26 4.46 -16.01
C GLN A 60 -4.62 4.82 -17.46
N ALA A 61 -5.49 5.81 -17.67
CA ALA A 61 -5.89 6.23 -19.00
C ALA A 61 -4.70 6.69 -19.86
N VAL A 62 -3.73 7.39 -19.27
CA VAL A 62 -2.52 7.82 -19.97
C VAL A 62 -1.56 6.66 -20.25
N HIS A 63 -1.29 5.79 -19.28
CA HIS A 63 -0.42 4.62 -19.47
C HIS A 63 -0.96 3.60 -20.46
N GLU A 64 -2.28 3.47 -20.54
CA GLU A 64 -2.96 2.62 -21.52
C GLU A 64 -3.04 3.26 -22.92
N GLY A 65 -2.57 4.51 -23.07
CA GLY A 65 -2.59 5.25 -24.33
C GLY A 65 -3.98 5.70 -24.79
N LYS A 66 -4.98 5.71 -23.89
CA LYS A 66 -6.33 6.21 -24.17
C LYS A 66 -6.36 7.74 -24.19
N ASP A 67 -5.55 8.37 -23.34
CA ASP A 67 -5.39 9.81 -23.24
C ASP A 67 -3.89 10.18 -23.24
N SER A 68 -3.60 11.46 -23.47
CA SER A 68 -2.24 12.02 -23.35
C SER A 68 -2.20 13.20 -22.39
N TRP A 69 -1.07 13.39 -21.69
CA TRP A 69 -0.84 14.56 -20.85
C TRP A 69 -0.98 15.90 -21.59
N SER A 70 -0.76 15.91 -22.91
CA SER A 70 -0.91 17.08 -23.78
C SER A 70 -2.33 17.30 -24.30
N ASP A 71 -3.25 16.36 -24.06
CA ASP A 71 -4.64 16.51 -24.49
C ASP A 71 -5.30 17.69 -23.81
N ILE A 72 -6.08 18.45 -24.58
CA ILE A 72 -6.92 19.50 -24.03
C ILE A 72 -8.10 18.89 -23.29
N VAL A 73 -8.33 19.33 -22.05
CA VAL A 73 -9.49 18.95 -21.24
C VAL A 73 -10.57 20.02 -21.41
N PRO A 74 -11.73 19.71 -22.00
CA PRO A 74 -12.84 20.64 -22.07
C PRO A 74 -13.38 20.97 -20.67
N VAL A 75 -13.59 22.25 -20.36
CA VAL A 75 -14.29 22.64 -19.14
C VAL A 75 -15.78 22.47 -19.38
N THR A 76 -16.37 21.44 -18.77
CA THR A 76 -17.80 21.14 -18.89
C THR A 76 -18.64 22.16 -18.11
N LYS A 77 -19.96 22.15 -18.34
CA LYS A 77 -20.90 23.04 -17.63
C LYS A 77 -20.82 22.82 -16.11
N ASP A 78 -20.76 21.57 -15.67
CA ASP A 78 -20.66 21.20 -14.25
C ASP A 78 -19.33 21.68 -13.64
N ALA A 79 -18.21 21.47 -14.35
CA ALA A 79 -16.90 21.97 -13.92
C ALA A 79 -16.89 23.51 -13.81
N TYR A 80 -17.48 24.21 -14.78
CA TYR A 80 -17.57 25.68 -14.72
C TYR A 80 -18.47 26.15 -13.58
N GLN A 81 -19.58 25.47 -13.30
CA GLN A 81 -20.43 25.82 -12.16
C GLN A 81 -19.68 25.69 -10.82
N LEU A 82 -18.84 24.66 -10.67
CA LEU A 82 -17.98 24.53 -9.50
C LEU A 82 -16.97 25.66 -9.36
N SER A 83 -16.40 26.16 -10.46
CA SER A 83 -15.47 27.29 -10.44
C SER A 83 -16.10 28.64 -10.05
N GLN A 84 -17.45 28.68 -9.98
CA GLN A 84 -18.22 29.84 -9.52
C GLN A 84 -18.86 29.61 -8.14
N THR A 85 -18.58 28.49 -7.48
CA THR A 85 -19.20 28.13 -6.21
C THR A 85 -18.32 28.61 -5.05
N ASP A 86 -18.88 29.41 -4.15
CA ASP A 86 -18.14 29.88 -2.98
C ASP A 86 -17.84 28.73 -2.00
N GLY A 87 -16.62 28.73 -1.44
CA GLY A 87 -16.24 27.80 -0.36
C GLY A 87 -15.84 26.40 -0.83
N VAL A 88 -15.79 26.13 -2.14
CA VAL A 88 -15.16 24.93 -2.69
C VAL A 88 -13.76 25.28 -3.21
N SER A 89 -12.82 24.33 -3.15
CA SER A 89 -11.51 24.55 -3.78
C SER A 89 -11.64 24.41 -5.30
N ASP A 90 -11.11 25.37 -6.05
CA ASP A 90 -11.19 25.41 -7.51
C ASP A 90 -10.00 26.15 -8.12
N ALA A 91 -9.81 25.99 -9.44
CA ALA A 91 -8.77 26.66 -10.21
C ALA A 91 -9.30 27.84 -11.05
N TYR A 92 -10.52 28.31 -10.76
CA TYR A 92 -11.26 29.31 -11.53
C TYR A 92 -11.29 28.99 -13.04
N LEU A 93 -11.58 27.74 -13.38
CA LEU A 93 -11.61 27.30 -14.78
C LEU A 93 -12.63 28.11 -15.60
N ASP A 94 -12.23 28.52 -16.81
CA ASP A 94 -13.07 29.20 -17.80
C ASP A 94 -13.24 28.34 -19.06
N PRO A 95 -14.46 28.13 -19.58
CA PRO A 95 -14.74 27.31 -20.78
C PRO A 95 -14.02 27.72 -22.05
N ARG A 96 -13.49 28.95 -22.12
CA ARG A 96 -12.74 29.46 -23.26
C ARG A 96 -11.25 29.08 -23.19
N GLN A 97 -10.76 28.62 -22.04
CA GLN A 97 -9.37 28.20 -21.89
C GLN A 97 -9.10 26.84 -22.52
N LYS A 98 -7.86 26.65 -22.99
CA LYS A 98 -7.35 25.36 -23.47
C LYS A 98 -6.27 24.91 -22.51
N LEU A 99 -6.65 24.07 -21.55
CA LEU A 99 -5.76 23.54 -20.52
C LEU A 99 -5.51 22.07 -20.81
N THR A 100 -4.25 21.67 -20.70
CA THR A 100 -3.85 20.28 -20.90
C THR A 100 -4.22 19.41 -19.70
N LEU A 101 -4.30 18.10 -19.92
CA LEU A 101 -4.50 17.13 -18.84
C LEU A 101 -3.41 17.24 -17.77
N GLU A 102 -2.16 17.52 -18.16
CA GLU A 102 -1.07 17.78 -17.22
C GLU A 102 -1.32 19.01 -16.34
N GLN A 103 -1.84 20.11 -16.92
CA GLN A 103 -2.20 21.30 -16.15
C GLN A 103 -3.34 21.01 -15.18
N MET A 104 -4.36 20.28 -15.62
CA MET A 104 -5.45 19.85 -14.74
C MET A 104 -4.95 18.96 -13.60
N MET A 105 -4.06 18.00 -13.88
CA MET A 105 -3.46 17.13 -12.86
C MET A 105 -2.69 17.95 -11.81
N LYS A 106 -1.94 18.98 -12.22
CA LYS A 106 -1.28 19.90 -11.28
C LYS A 106 -2.30 20.64 -10.40
N PHE A 107 -3.45 21.04 -10.96
CA PHE A 107 -4.49 21.69 -10.17
C PHE A 107 -5.16 20.75 -9.15
N ILE A 108 -5.41 19.51 -9.56
CA ILE A 108 -5.96 18.45 -8.70
C ILE A 108 -5.00 18.12 -7.56
N ALA A 109 -3.71 17.93 -7.87
CA ALA A 109 -2.69 17.53 -6.91
C ALA A 109 -2.38 18.63 -5.89
N VAL A 110 -2.15 19.87 -6.35
CA VAL A 110 -1.61 20.94 -5.50
C VAL A 110 -2.68 21.63 -4.67
N LEU A 111 -3.71 22.18 -5.33
CA LEU A 111 -4.75 22.98 -4.67
C LEU A 111 -6.06 22.21 -4.46
N SER A 112 -6.13 20.95 -4.89
CA SER A 112 -7.35 20.14 -4.71
C SER A 112 -8.57 20.65 -5.49
N ALA A 113 -8.35 21.24 -6.66
CA ALA A 113 -9.38 21.91 -7.47
C ALA A 113 -10.51 20.96 -7.91
N ASN A 114 -11.75 21.24 -7.50
CA ASN A 114 -12.94 20.45 -7.81
C ASN A 114 -13.39 20.62 -9.27
N ASP A 115 -13.32 21.83 -9.82
CA ASP A 115 -13.62 22.12 -11.21
C ASP A 115 -12.71 21.33 -12.16
N ALA A 116 -11.39 21.33 -11.92
CA ALA A 116 -10.43 20.52 -12.68
C ALA A 116 -10.70 19.02 -12.52
N THR A 117 -11.06 18.58 -11.31
CA THR A 117 -11.39 17.18 -11.03
C THR A 117 -12.59 16.70 -11.83
N VAL A 118 -13.68 17.48 -11.86
CA VAL A 118 -14.88 17.14 -12.63
C VAL A 118 -14.62 17.20 -14.13
N ALA A 119 -13.88 18.19 -14.63
CA ALA A 119 -13.54 18.27 -16.05
C ALA A 119 -12.69 17.06 -16.53
N VAL A 120 -11.73 16.62 -15.70
CA VAL A 120 -10.93 15.42 -15.98
C VAL A 120 -11.77 14.15 -15.92
N ALA A 121 -12.66 14.04 -14.92
CA ALA A 121 -13.59 12.93 -14.81
C ALA A 121 -14.52 12.81 -16.03
N ASP A 122 -15.08 13.93 -16.49
CA ASP A 122 -15.91 13.97 -17.69
C ASP A 122 -15.12 13.58 -18.95
N LYS A 123 -13.87 14.03 -19.10
CA LYS A 123 -13.02 13.63 -20.24
C LYS A 123 -12.74 12.12 -20.24
N ILE A 124 -12.33 11.55 -19.11
CA ILE A 124 -11.90 10.14 -19.03
C ILE A 124 -13.10 9.21 -19.06
N GLY A 125 -14.17 9.53 -18.32
CA GLY A 125 -15.36 8.70 -18.23
C GLY A 125 -16.37 8.92 -19.36
N GLY A 126 -16.20 9.98 -20.16
CA GLY A 126 -17.21 10.49 -21.09
C GLY A 126 -18.28 11.34 -20.39
N ASP A 127 -18.65 10.98 -19.17
CA ASP A 127 -19.40 11.79 -18.22
C ASP A 127 -19.09 11.40 -16.76
N LYS A 128 -19.47 12.27 -15.83
CA LYS A 128 -19.34 12.05 -14.38
C LYS A 128 -19.94 10.74 -13.88
N GLN A 129 -21.08 10.29 -14.40
CA GLN A 129 -21.74 9.07 -13.91
C GLN A 129 -20.94 7.82 -14.31
N ALA A 130 -20.50 7.76 -15.57
CA ALA A 130 -19.63 6.72 -16.07
C ALA A 130 -18.27 6.72 -15.35
N PHE A 131 -17.71 7.90 -15.06
CA PHE A 131 -16.48 7.99 -14.27
C PHE A 131 -16.66 7.44 -12.84
N VAL A 132 -17.76 7.77 -12.16
CA VAL A 132 -18.07 7.21 -10.83
C VAL A 132 -18.23 5.68 -10.87
N GLN A 133 -18.78 5.12 -11.95
CA GLN A 133 -18.82 3.67 -12.14
C GLN A 133 -17.41 3.08 -12.27
N MET A 134 -16.51 3.74 -13.01
CA MET A 134 -15.10 3.36 -13.10
C MET A 134 -14.43 3.39 -11.72
N MET A 135 -14.63 4.46 -10.93
CA MET A 135 -14.06 4.58 -9.58
C MET A 135 -14.48 3.42 -8.68
N ASN A 136 -15.77 3.06 -8.67
CA ASN A 136 -16.28 1.95 -7.86
C ASN A 136 -15.86 0.58 -8.39
N GLN A 137 -15.71 0.43 -9.71
CA GLN A 137 -15.17 -0.79 -10.30
C GLN A 137 -13.69 -0.96 -9.93
N GLU A 138 -12.92 0.13 -9.96
CA GLU A 138 -11.51 0.10 -9.57
C GLU A 138 -11.34 -0.16 -8.06
N ALA A 139 -12.18 0.44 -7.22
CA ALA A 139 -12.24 0.13 -5.80
C ALA A 139 -12.45 -1.38 -5.56
N LYS A 140 -13.35 -2.01 -6.31
CA LYS A 140 -13.57 -3.46 -6.25
C LYS A 140 -12.37 -4.27 -6.74
N THR A 141 -11.73 -3.84 -7.83
CA THR A 141 -10.52 -4.49 -8.38
C THR A 141 -9.37 -4.48 -7.38
N LEU A 142 -9.18 -3.36 -6.69
CA LEU A 142 -8.14 -3.18 -5.67
C LEU A 142 -8.50 -3.79 -4.30
N GLY A 143 -9.73 -4.29 -4.13
CA GLY A 143 -10.19 -4.87 -2.87
C GLY A 143 -10.48 -3.84 -1.78
N LEU A 144 -10.83 -2.60 -2.15
CA LEU A 144 -11.26 -1.54 -1.23
C LEU A 144 -12.71 -1.83 -0.76
N THR A 145 -12.87 -2.80 0.13
CA THR A 145 -14.17 -3.37 0.48
C THR A 145 -15.08 -2.42 1.26
N GLU A 146 -14.52 -1.37 1.85
CA GLU A 146 -15.23 -0.40 2.68
C GLU A 146 -15.18 1.01 2.06
N THR A 147 -15.14 1.08 0.73
CA THR A 147 -15.10 2.33 -0.04
C THR A 147 -16.23 2.39 -1.07
N HIS A 148 -16.90 3.54 -1.15
CA HIS A 148 -17.90 3.85 -2.16
C HIS A 148 -17.79 5.31 -2.58
N TYR A 149 -17.80 5.55 -3.90
CA TYR A 149 -17.74 6.89 -4.49
C TYR A 149 -19.08 7.25 -5.14
N GLU A 150 -19.57 8.45 -4.86
CA GLU A 150 -20.74 9.10 -5.47
C GLU A 150 -20.34 10.25 -6.41
N ASN A 151 -19.11 10.75 -6.30
CA ASN A 151 -18.57 11.82 -7.14
C ASN A 151 -17.03 11.73 -7.26
N PRO A 152 -16.40 12.42 -8.22
CA PRO A 152 -14.94 12.36 -8.41
C PRO A 152 -14.14 13.27 -7.48
N ASP A 153 -14.79 14.23 -6.83
CA ASP A 153 -14.13 15.33 -6.12
C ASP A 153 -14.17 15.19 -4.58
N GLY A 154 -15.07 14.37 -4.05
CA GLY A 154 -15.24 14.13 -2.63
C GLY A 154 -16.08 15.19 -1.91
N LEU A 155 -16.89 15.96 -2.63
CA LEU A 155 -17.92 16.78 -2.00
C LEU A 155 -18.93 15.90 -1.24
N PRO A 156 -19.52 16.38 -0.13
CA PRO A 156 -20.38 15.55 0.73
C PRO A 156 -21.55 14.91 -0.01
N GLN A 157 -21.73 13.60 0.19
CA GLN A 157 -22.84 12.79 -0.31
C GLN A 157 -23.10 11.66 0.70
N ALA A 158 -24.36 11.30 0.93
CA ALA A 158 -24.76 10.42 2.03
C ALA A 158 -24.13 9.00 1.97
N ASN A 159 -23.83 8.52 0.77
CA ASN A 159 -23.29 7.18 0.54
C ASN A 159 -21.85 7.22 0.00
N HIS A 160 -21.13 8.32 0.24
CA HIS A 160 -19.75 8.52 -0.20
C HIS A 160 -18.77 8.38 0.97
N TYR A 161 -18.11 7.23 1.06
CA TYR A 161 -17.30 6.86 2.22
C TYR A 161 -16.06 6.06 1.83
N THR A 162 -15.08 6.03 2.74
CA THR A 162 -13.88 5.18 2.67
C THR A 162 -13.41 4.83 4.09
N THR A 163 -12.26 4.17 4.21
CA THR A 163 -11.60 3.89 5.49
C THR A 163 -10.12 4.25 5.42
N ALA A 164 -9.44 4.37 6.57
CA ALA A 164 -8.00 4.59 6.58
C ALA A 164 -7.24 3.44 5.89
N ARG A 165 -7.69 2.19 6.10
CA ARG A 165 -7.12 0.99 5.45
C ARG A 165 -7.25 1.04 3.94
N ASP A 166 -8.44 1.33 3.43
CA ASP A 166 -8.66 1.38 1.98
C ASP A 166 -7.88 2.51 1.32
N LEU A 167 -7.80 3.68 1.95
CA LEU A 167 -6.97 4.78 1.46
C LEU A 167 -5.47 4.43 1.46
N ALA A 168 -4.98 3.68 2.45
CA ALA A 168 -3.58 3.24 2.45
C ALA A 168 -3.30 2.22 1.34
N VAL A 169 -4.23 1.29 1.08
CA VAL A 169 -4.13 0.36 -0.06
C VAL A 169 -4.14 1.12 -1.38
N LEU A 170 -5.04 2.09 -1.57
CA LEU A 170 -5.10 2.92 -2.76
C LEU A 170 -3.82 3.75 -2.95
N ALA A 171 -3.35 4.39 -1.87
CA ALA A 171 -2.13 5.19 -1.89
C ALA A 171 -0.91 4.32 -2.26
N ARG A 172 -0.79 3.13 -1.66
CA ARG A 172 0.27 2.17 -1.94
C ARG A 172 0.25 1.75 -3.41
N TYR A 173 -0.91 1.33 -3.91
CA TYR A 173 -1.06 0.95 -5.31
C TYR A 173 -0.66 2.09 -6.26
N LEU A 174 -1.11 3.32 -5.96
CA LEU A 174 -0.82 4.49 -6.76
C LEU A 174 0.69 4.81 -6.80
N VAL A 175 1.38 4.83 -5.65
CA VAL A 175 2.82 5.16 -5.61
C VAL A 175 3.71 4.04 -6.14
N GLU A 176 3.31 2.77 -5.97
CA GLU A 176 4.06 1.62 -6.51
C GLU A 176 3.91 1.50 -8.03
N THR A 177 2.70 1.75 -8.55
CA THR A 177 2.39 1.55 -9.98
C THR A 177 2.70 2.79 -10.82
N TYR A 178 2.49 3.99 -10.27
CA TYR A 178 2.65 5.27 -10.93
C TYR A 178 3.51 6.21 -10.08
N PRO A 179 4.80 5.89 -9.84
CA PRO A 179 5.66 6.66 -8.95
C PRO A 179 5.80 8.13 -9.36
N GLU A 180 5.57 8.47 -10.63
CA GLU A 180 5.54 9.85 -11.11
C GLU A 180 4.42 10.70 -10.49
N VAL A 181 3.44 10.11 -9.81
CA VAL A 181 2.42 10.84 -9.03
C VAL A 181 3.05 11.83 -8.06
N THR A 182 4.19 11.46 -7.47
CA THR A 182 4.91 12.29 -6.49
C THR A 182 5.48 13.54 -7.14
N THR A 183 5.76 13.52 -8.45
CA THR A 183 6.22 14.71 -9.19
C THR A 183 5.15 15.79 -9.30
N TYR A 184 3.87 15.43 -9.13
CA TYR A 184 2.75 16.36 -9.07
C TYR A 184 2.42 16.75 -7.62
N THR A 185 2.34 15.78 -6.71
CA THR A 185 1.95 16.02 -5.31
C THR A 185 3.02 16.73 -4.50
N SER A 186 4.30 16.64 -4.90
CA SER A 186 5.40 17.32 -4.25
C SER A 186 5.63 18.76 -4.73
N LEU A 187 4.84 19.25 -5.70
CA LEU A 187 4.98 20.63 -6.18
C LEU A 187 4.60 21.60 -5.06
N PRO A 188 5.44 22.61 -4.74
CA PRO A 188 5.15 23.55 -3.65
C PRO A 188 3.99 24.49 -4.00
N GLN A 189 3.75 24.72 -5.29
CA GLN A 189 2.67 25.56 -5.80
C GLN A 189 2.34 25.21 -7.25
N ALA A 190 1.15 25.59 -7.67
CA ALA A 190 0.71 25.59 -9.07
C ALA A 190 0.42 27.04 -9.47
N SER A 191 0.57 27.35 -10.75
CA SER A 191 0.23 28.67 -11.26
C SER A 191 -0.39 28.56 -12.65
N GLN A 192 -1.30 29.48 -12.94
CA GLN A 192 -1.94 29.57 -14.25
C GLN A 192 -2.22 31.02 -14.58
N THR A 193 -1.77 31.44 -15.76
CA THR A 193 -2.25 32.68 -16.39
C THR A 193 -3.49 32.36 -17.18
N ASN A 194 -4.63 32.90 -16.75
CA ASN A 194 -5.85 32.84 -17.52
C ASN A 194 -5.70 33.76 -18.73
N LEU A 195 -5.64 33.18 -19.93
CA LEU A 195 -5.39 33.92 -21.17
C LEU A 195 -6.57 34.80 -21.60
N VAL A 196 -7.75 34.61 -21.00
CA VAL A 196 -8.97 35.35 -21.30
C VAL A 196 -9.09 36.59 -20.40
N THR A 197 -8.78 36.43 -19.12
CA THR A 197 -8.83 37.54 -18.14
C THR A 197 -7.49 38.23 -17.95
N HIS A 198 -6.41 37.68 -18.51
CA HIS A 198 -5.02 38.07 -18.31
C HIS A 198 -4.56 38.07 -16.84
N LYS A 199 -5.29 37.36 -15.96
CA LYS A 199 -4.95 37.21 -14.54
C LYS A 199 -4.06 35.98 -14.33
N THR A 200 -2.96 36.16 -13.61
CA THR A 200 -2.16 35.03 -13.10
C THR A 200 -2.59 34.71 -11.68
N ASN A 201 -2.98 33.45 -11.46
CA ASN A 201 -3.21 32.90 -10.13
C ASN A 201 -2.02 32.00 -9.76
N ILE A 202 -1.63 32.04 -8.49
CA ILE A 202 -0.62 31.16 -7.90
C ILE A 202 -1.26 30.58 -6.65
N TRP A 203 -1.25 29.26 -6.53
CA TRP A 203 -1.84 28.55 -5.41
C TRP A 203 -0.77 27.70 -4.71
N PRO A 204 -0.56 27.88 -3.40
CA PRO A 204 0.31 27.00 -2.65
C PRO A 204 -0.28 25.58 -2.59
N ASN A 205 0.58 24.59 -2.37
CA ASN A 205 0.12 23.26 -2.07
C ASN A 205 -0.70 23.26 -0.76
N THR A 206 -1.82 22.55 -0.78
CA THR A 206 -2.65 22.34 0.40
C THR A 206 -1.96 21.50 1.46
N ASP A 207 -0.97 20.69 1.06
CA ASP A 207 -0.07 19.98 1.96
C ASP A 207 1.00 20.92 2.50
N GLU A 208 0.89 21.24 3.80
CA GLU A 208 1.80 22.16 4.48
C GLU A 208 3.13 21.53 4.88
N LEU A 209 3.29 20.21 4.73
CA LEU A 209 4.52 19.49 5.05
C LEU A 209 5.50 19.46 3.88
N ILE A 210 5.07 19.81 2.66
CA ILE A 210 5.95 19.93 1.48
C ILE A 210 7.10 20.90 1.77
N GLY A 211 8.33 20.39 1.62
CA GLY A 211 9.55 21.13 1.90
C GLY A 211 9.87 21.35 3.40
N LYS A 212 9.03 20.83 4.31
CA LYS A 212 9.22 20.94 5.77
C LYS A 212 9.53 19.61 6.44
N TYR A 213 8.88 18.52 6.00
CA TYR A 213 9.14 17.19 6.54
C TYR A 213 10.12 16.42 5.62
N PRO A 214 11.27 15.93 6.14
CA PRO A 214 12.26 15.24 5.32
C PRO A 214 11.69 13.99 4.65
N GLY A 215 11.83 13.92 3.31
CA GLY A 215 11.38 12.79 2.50
C GLY A 215 9.90 12.81 2.11
N LEU A 216 9.10 13.77 2.58
CA LEU A 216 7.68 13.84 2.25
C LEU A 216 7.45 14.41 0.86
N ASP A 217 6.66 13.69 0.07
CA ASP A 217 6.42 13.99 -1.35
C ASP A 217 4.94 13.88 -1.76
N GLY A 218 4.02 13.82 -0.78
CA GLY A 218 2.59 13.79 -1.05
C GLY A 218 1.77 13.22 0.10
N LEU A 219 0.52 12.80 -0.14
CA LEU A 219 -0.17 12.74 -1.43
C LEU A 219 -1.37 13.67 -1.50
N LYS A 220 -2.28 13.61 -0.53
CA LYS A 220 -3.57 14.33 -0.66
C LYS A 220 -4.21 14.68 0.66
N THR A 221 -4.49 15.98 0.80
CA THR A 221 -5.33 16.55 1.86
C THR A 221 -6.82 16.41 1.58
N GLY A 222 -7.62 16.38 2.64
CA GLY A 222 -9.08 16.45 2.59
C GLY A 222 -9.66 17.26 3.74
N TYR A 223 -10.74 17.98 3.48
CA TYR A 223 -11.54 18.62 4.52
C TYR A 223 -12.97 18.83 4.03
N THR A 224 -13.93 18.47 4.88
CA THR A 224 -15.30 18.98 4.89
C THR A 224 -15.72 19.07 6.37
N SER A 225 -16.81 19.78 6.66
CA SER A 225 -17.37 19.81 8.02
C SER A 225 -17.76 18.41 8.54
N GLU A 226 -18.15 17.51 7.64
CA GLU A 226 -18.52 16.13 7.96
C GLU A 226 -17.29 15.23 8.16
N ALA A 227 -16.29 15.35 7.28
CA ALA A 227 -15.10 14.49 7.30
C ALA A 227 -14.14 14.85 8.44
N GLY A 228 -14.13 16.10 8.89
CA GLY A 228 -13.01 16.68 9.62
C GLY A 228 -11.80 16.88 8.72
N TYR A 229 -10.64 17.13 9.32
CA TYR A 229 -9.39 17.25 8.58
C TYR A 229 -8.80 15.86 8.31
N CYS A 230 -8.44 15.62 7.05
CA CYS A 230 -7.92 14.34 6.59
C CYS A 230 -6.60 14.55 5.83
N PHE A 231 -5.70 13.59 5.90
CA PHE A 231 -4.49 13.56 5.08
C PHE A 231 -4.04 12.13 4.79
N VAL A 232 -3.71 11.88 3.53
CA VAL A 232 -2.94 10.72 3.08
C VAL A 232 -1.54 11.22 2.77
N GLY A 233 -0.60 10.94 3.65
CA GLY A 233 0.79 11.37 3.56
C GLY A 233 1.72 10.22 3.16
N THR A 234 2.76 10.51 2.39
CA THR A 234 3.84 9.56 2.07
C THR A 234 5.18 10.24 2.23
N ALA A 235 6.15 9.49 2.76
CA ALA A 235 7.53 9.93 2.82
C ALA A 235 8.48 8.78 2.57
N GLU A 236 9.62 9.07 1.95
CA GLU A 236 10.67 8.09 1.73
C GLU A 236 11.98 8.53 2.38
N ARG A 237 12.60 7.63 3.16
CA ARG A 237 13.89 7.84 3.80
C ARG A 237 14.72 6.58 3.69
N ASN A 238 15.96 6.72 3.22
CA ASN A 238 16.92 5.61 3.11
C ASN A 238 16.37 4.39 2.33
N GLY A 239 15.51 4.63 1.34
CA GLY A 239 14.88 3.58 0.52
C GLY A 239 13.69 2.88 1.17
N VAL A 240 13.22 3.36 2.34
CA VAL A 240 11.97 2.90 2.97
C VAL A 240 10.91 3.96 2.76
N ARG A 241 9.78 3.59 2.15
CA ARG A 241 8.64 4.48 1.92
C ARG A 241 7.49 4.12 2.86
N LEU A 242 7.07 5.10 3.66
CA LEU A 242 5.94 4.95 4.58
C LEU A 242 4.74 5.75 4.08
N ILE A 243 3.56 5.16 4.24
CA ILE A 243 2.26 5.76 3.95
C ILE A 243 1.51 5.92 5.27
N SER A 244 1.11 7.15 5.56
CA SER A 244 0.27 7.51 6.70
C SER A 244 -1.11 7.95 6.20
N VAL A 245 -2.17 7.51 6.87
CA VAL A 245 -3.52 8.04 6.66
C VAL A 245 -4.07 8.48 8.01
N VAL A 246 -4.54 9.71 8.08
CA VAL A 246 -5.25 10.29 9.22
C VAL A 246 -6.59 10.83 8.75
N LEU A 247 -7.67 10.43 9.41
CA LEU A 247 -9.04 10.84 9.08
C LEU A 247 -9.76 11.38 10.32
N GLY A 248 -10.44 12.51 10.14
CA GLY A 248 -11.28 13.10 11.18
C GLY A 248 -10.54 13.88 12.25
N ASP A 249 -9.40 14.47 11.90
CA ASP A 249 -8.70 15.40 12.79
C ASP A 249 -9.55 16.64 13.10
N PRO A 250 -9.50 17.18 14.34
CA PRO A 250 -10.29 18.34 14.73
C PRO A 250 -9.87 19.63 14.02
N THR A 251 -8.57 19.82 13.77
CA THR A 251 -8.03 21.02 13.13
C THR A 251 -7.07 20.69 11.99
N ASN A 252 -6.83 21.69 11.15
CA ASN A 252 -5.85 21.61 10.07
C ASN A 252 -4.42 21.36 10.58
N ALA A 253 -4.07 21.91 11.75
CA ALA A 253 -2.76 21.69 12.35
C ALA A 253 -2.63 20.25 12.87
N ASP A 254 -3.70 19.70 13.44
CA ASP A 254 -3.70 18.34 14.00
C ASP A 254 -3.41 17.29 12.92
N ARG A 255 -4.04 17.36 11.74
CA ARG A 255 -3.76 16.38 10.65
C ARG A 255 -2.28 16.31 10.27
N PHE A 256 -1.59 17.43 10.28
CA PHE A 256 -0.17 17.47 9.94
C PHE A 256 0.70 17.01 11.10
N SER A 257 0.37 17.42 12.34
CA SER A 257 1.06 16.94 13.55
C SER A 257 0.94 15.43 13.75
N ASP A 258 -0.26 14.87 13.54
CA ASP A 258 -0.52 13.44 13.64
C ASP A 258 0.22 12.66 12.56
N THR A 259 0.21 13.14 11.31
CA THR A 259 1.00 12.54 10.23
C THR A 259 2.51 12.57 10.53
N GLN A 260 3.06 13.69 11.00
CA GLN A 260 4.47 13.76 11.39
C GLN A 260 4.79 12.75 12.49
N SER A 261 3.93 12.66 13.51
CA SER A 261 4.09 11.73 14.63
C SER A 261 4.06 10.27 14.17
N LEU A 262 3.19 9.93 13.22
CA LEU A 262 3.11 8.58 12.64
C LEU A 262 4.35 8.25 11.81
N LEU A 263 4.75 9.13 10.91
CA LEU A 263 5.93 8.91 10.07
C LEU A 263 7.20 8.81 10.94
N ASP A 264 7.35 9.67 11.94
CA ASP A 264 8.45 9.60 12.90
C ASP A 264 8.40 8.32 13.74
N TYR A 265 7.22 7.86 14.15
CA TYR A 265 7.06 6.57 14.80
C TYR A 265 7.56 5.42 13.91
N GLY A 266 7.14 5.38 12.64
CA GLY A 266 7.60 4.36 11.69
C GLY A 266 9.11 4.38 11.49
N PHE A 267 9.67 5.53 11.10
CA PHE A 267 11.10 5.64 10.79
C PHE A 267 12.02 5.48 12.01
N ASN A 268 11.58 5.84 13.21
CA ASN A 268 12.43 5.76 14.40
C ASN A 268 12.30 4.45 15.17
N GLN A 269 11.13 3.79 15.10
CA GLN A 269 10.88 2.60 15.89
C GLN A 269 11.11 1.32 15.10
N PHE A 270 11.06 1.37 13.76
CA PHE A 270 11.20 0.19 12.93
C PHE A 270 12.47 0.23 12.09
N THR A 271 13.01 -0.95 11.82
CA THR A 271 14.11 -1.15 10.87
C THR A 271 13.68 -2.22 9.88
N GLU A 272 13.70 -1.87 8.60
CA GLU A 272 13.45 -2.81 7.52
C GLU A 272 14.56 -3.88 7.49
N LYS A 273 14.16 -5.15 7.47
CA LYS A 273 15.06 -6.30 7.36
C LYS A 273 14.63 -7.20 6.22
N LYS A 274 15.52 -7.35 5.24
CA LYS A 274 15.39 -8.32 4.14
C LYS A 274 15.71 -9.72 4.67
N VAL A 275 14.68 -10.50 4.97
CA VAL A 275 14.78 -11.82 5.61
C VAL A 275 15.21 -12.87 4.60
N ILE A 276 14.52 -12.95 3.47
CA ILE A 276 14.84 -13.89 2.38
C ILE A 276 14.33 -13.36 1.04
N ALA A 277 15.09 -13.59 -0.03
CA ALA A 277 14.67 -13.25 -1.39
C ALA A 277 13.90 -14.41 -2.06
N ALA A 278 12.99 -14.07 -2.97
CA ALA A 278 12.30 -15.04 -3.81
C ALA A 278 13.30 -15.91 -4.58
N GLY A 279 13.07 -17.23 -4.60
CA GLY A 279 13.97 -18.18 -5.24
C GLY A 279 15.28 -18.43 -4.48
N GLN A 280 15.58 -17.70 -3.40
CA GLN A 280 16.74 -17.97 -2.57
C GLN A 280 16.60 -19.34 -1.92
N SER A 281 17.64 -20.16 -2.06
CA SER A 281 17.73 -21.46 -1.38
C SER A 281 17.88 -21.25 0.12
N VAL A 282 17.02 -21.89 0.91
CA VAL A 282 16.91 -21.60 2.36
C VAL A 282 17.87 -22.50 3.16
N GLY A 283 19.18 -22.31 2.93
CA GLY A 283 20.26 -23.02 3.63
C GLY A 283 20.30 -24.55 3.41
N LEU A 284 21.19 -25.25 4.12
CA LEU A 284 21.48 -26.70 3.99
C LEU A 284 20.29 -27.66 4.26
N LYS A 285 19.10 -27.15 4.57
CA LYS A 285 17.92 -27.98 4.84
C LYS A 285 17.25 -28.37 3.52
N SER A 286 17.61 -29.55 3.04
CA SER A 286 16.92 -30.20 1.92
C SER A 286 15.68 -30.94 2.42
N LEU A 287 14.59 -30.87 1.65
CA LEU A 287 13.34 -31.58 1.94
C LEU A 287 13.56 -33.07 1.71
N ARG A 288 13.27 -33.91 2.72
CA ARG A 288 13.27 -35.37 2.54
C ARG A 288 12.07 -35.79 1.68
N VAL A 289 12.34 -36.55 0.61
CA VAL A 289 11.30 -37.08 -0.27
C VAL A 289 11.19 -38.60 -0.11
N ILE A 290 10.04 -39.05 0.37
CA ILE A 290 9.74 -40.47 0.54
C ILE A 290 9.54 -41.09 -0.85
N ASN A 291 10.26 -42.18 -1.13
CA ASN A 291 10.23 -42.91 -2.41
C ASN A 291 10.62 -42.09 -3.65
N GLY A 292 11.28 -40.95 -3.46
CA GLY A 292 11.88 -40.11 -4.50
C GLY A 292 13.12 -40.72 -5.13
N LYS A 293 13.42 -40.33 -6.38
CA LYS A 293 14.70 -40.65 -7.03
C LYS A 293 15.82 -40.12 -6.15
N GLU A 294 15.70 -38.87 -5.76
CA GLU A 294 16.55 -38.24 -4.76
C GLU A 294 16.11 -38.61 -3.34
N LYS A 295 17.04 -38.58 -2.39
CA LYS A 295 16.71 -38.74 -0.95
C LYS A 295 16.18 -37.44 -0.37
N THR A 296 16.71 -36.34 -0.86
CA THR A 296 16.30 -34.99 -0.49
C THR A 296 16.36 -34.07 -1.70
N ILE A 297 15.56 -33.00 -1.69
CA ILE A 297 15.59 -31.97 -2.73
C ILE A 297 15.77 -30.56 -2.13
N PRO A 298 16.38 -29.62 -2.86
CA PRO A 298 16.46 -28.23 -2.44
C PRO A 298 15.08 -27.59 -2.37
N VAL A 299 14.94 -26.61 -1.47
CA VAL A 299 13.76 -25.77 -1.32
C VAL A 299 14.14 -24.30 -1.42
N SER A 300 13.25 -23.50 -1.99
CA SER A 300 13.45 -22.06 -2.16
C SER A 300 12.25 -21.28 -1.65
N ALA A 301 12.48 -20.04 -1.20
CA ALA A 301 11.38 -19.14 -0.86
C ALA A 301 10.52 -18.83 -2.09
N LYS A 302 9.21 -18.71 -1.89
CA LYS A 302 8.28 -18.32 -2.95
C LYS A 302 8.41 -16.84 -3.26
N ASN A 303 8.41 -16.00 -2.23
CA ASN A 303 8.39 -14.55 -2.35
C ASN A 303 9.61 -13.92 -1.66
N ASN A 304 9.82 -12.62 -1.93
CA ASN A 304 10.66 -11.81 -1.07
C ASN A 304 9.94 -11.65 0.28
N LEU A 305 10.64 -11.90 1.38
CA LEU A 305 10.16 -11.60 2.72
C LEU A 305 11.03 -10.49 3.29
N THR A 306 10.43 -9.30 3.36
CA THR A 306 10.98 -8.11 4.00
C THR A 306 10.05 -7.73 5.13
N LEU A 307 10.60 -7.35 6.29
CA LEU A 307 9.82 -7.04 7.48
C LEU A 307 10.36 -5.80 8.18
N ASP A 308 9.45 -4.98 8.67
CA ASP A 308 9.74 -3.87 9.57
C ASP A 308 9.68 -4.36 11.00
N LEU A 309 10.83 -4.37 11.66
CA LEU A 309 10.94 -4.89 13.01
C LEU A 309 11.16 -3.76 14.00
N PRO A 310 10.49 -3.80 15.17
CA PRO A 310 10.81 -2.88 16.25
C PRO A 310 12.30 -2.96 16.61
N SER A 311 12.90 -1.80 16.82
CA SER A 311 14.30 -1.67 17.17
C SER A 311 14.62 -2.44 18.47
N GLY A 312 15.66 -3.27 18.44
CA GLY A 312 16.14 -4.01 19.62
C GLY A 312 15.43 -5.33 19.92
N VAL A 313 14.56 -5.83 19.04
CA VAL A 313 13.93 -7.15 19.17
C VAL A 313 14.94 -8.28 18.89
N ASN A 314 14.89 -9.36 19.68
CA ASN A 314 15.64 -10.57 19.35
C ASN A 314 14.88 -11.35 18.28
N ASP A 315 15.50 -11.54 17.12
CA ASP A 315 14.87 -12.18 16.00
C ASP A 315 15.63 -13.42 15.50
N ALA A 316 14.90 -14.33 14.86
CA ALA A 316 15.43 -15.54 14.29
C ALA A 316 14.59 -16.00 13.10
N VAL A 317 15.24 -16.58 12.10
CA VAL A 317 14.56 -17.26 10.99
C VAL A 317 14.44 -18.74 11.33
N SER A 318 13.21 -19.25 11.35
CA SER A 318 12.90 -20.66 11.55
C SER A 318 12.36 -21.28 10.27
N ILE A 319 12.77 -22.50 9.95
CA ILE A 319 12.32 -23.21 8.73
C ILE A 319 11.53 -24.43 9.16
N LYS A 320 10.27 -24.51 8.72
CA LYS A 320 9.39 -25.67 8.93
C LYS A 320 9.11 -26.33 7.59
N LEU A 321 9.71 -27.50 7.37
CA LEU A 321 9.45 -28.35 6.21
C LEU A 321 8.44 -29.44 6.57
N ASP A 322 7.65 -29.83 5.58
CA ASP A 322 6.67 -30.91 5.72
C ASP A 322 7.39 -32.27 5.92
N GLN A 323 6.94 -33.07 6.89
CA GLN A 323 7.68 -34.26 7.33
C GLN A 323 7.38 -35.54 6.51
N ASN A 324 6.41 -35.53 5.60
CA ASN A 324 5.94 -36.72 4.89
C ASN A 324 5.72 -36.50 3.38
N VAL A 325 6.55 -35.68 2.74
CA VAL A 325 6.43 -35.45 1.30
C VAL A 325 6.88 -36.70 0.54
N ALA A 326 6.01 -37.25 -0.31
CA ALA A 326 6.27 -38.45 -1.11
C ALA A 326 6.31 -38.13 -2.60
N ALA A 327 7.15 -38.86 -3.35
CA ALA A 327 7.26 -38.68 -4.79
C ALA A 327 6.01 -39.19 -5.57
N PRO A 328 5.61 -38.51 -6.67
CA PRO A 328 6.37 -37.45 -7.33
C PRO A 328 6.17 -36.07 -6.69
N VAL A 329 7.25 -35.31 -6.57
CA VAL A 329 7.23 -33.88 -6.21
C VAL A 329 7.46 -33.07 -7.48
N LYS A 330 6.68 -32.00 -7.67
CA LYS A 330 6.87 -31.07 -8.78
C LYS A 330 7.64 -29.83 -8.34
N LYS A 331 8.48 -29.27 -9.22
CA LYS A 331 9.06 -27.95 -9.05
C LYS A 331 7.93 -26.92 -8.82
N GLY A 332 8.09 -26.06 -7.84
CA GLY A 332 7.09 -25.07 -7.45
C GLY A 332 5.99 -25.60 -6.51
N GLN A 333 5.99 -26.90 -6.19
CA GLN A 333 5.10 -27.44 -5.16
C GLN A 333 5.47 -26.86 -3.79
N GLN A 334 4.49 -26.39 -3.04
CA GLN A 334 4.70 -25.98 -1.64
C GLN A 334 5.02 -27.20 -0.77
N VAL A 335 6.07 -27.09 0.04
CA VAL A 335 6.65 -28.20 0.82
C VAL A 335 7.08 -27.77 2.23
N GLY A 336 6.60 -26.62 2.66
CA GLY A 336 6.88 -26.04 3.96
C GLY A 336 6.72 -24.53 3.97
N GLN A 337 7.30 -23.90 4.97
CA GLN A 337 7.30 -22.46 5.16
C GLN A 337 8.54 -21.99 5.92
N VAL A 338 9.03 -20.80 5.57
CA VAL A 338 9.92 -20.02 6.41
C VAL A 338 9.06 -19.23 7.39
N GLN A 339 9.46 -19.19 8.65
CA GLN A 339 8.81 -18.44 9.71
C GLN A 339 9.82 -17.45 10.27
N TYR A 340 9.42 -16.19 10.35
CA TYR A 340 10.16 -15.19 11.08
C TYR A 340 9.69 -15.15 12.52
N VAL A 341 10.63 -15.29 13.45
CA VAL A 341 10.36 -15.33 14.88
C VAL A 341 10.99 -14.11 15.54
N ALA A 342 10.19 -13.31 16.23
CA ALA A 342 10.63 -12.17 17.01
C ALA A 342 10.18 -12.37 18.47
N ASP A 343 11.11 -12.28 19.43
CA ASP A 343 10.89 -12.56 20.86
C ASP A 343 10.08 -13.85 21.13
N ASN A 344 10.44 -14.93 20.42
CA ASN A 344 9.80 -16.26 20.47
C ASN A 344 8.36 -16.34 19.90
N GLN A 345 7.88 -15.32 19.20
CA GLN A 345 6.61 -15.34 18.49
C GLN A 345 6.83 -15.33 16.98
N VAL A 346 6.06 -16.14 16.24
CA VAL A 346 6.07 -16.08 14.78
C VAL A 346 5.35 -14.80 14.35
N VAL A 347 6.08 -13.85 13.78
CA VAL A 347 5.54 -12.55 13.34
C VAL A 347 5.28 -12.50 11.83
N ALA A 348 5.89 -13.41 11.06
CA ALA A 348 5.63 -13.55 9.63
C ALA A 348 5.95 -14.97 9.14
N SER A 349 5.40 -15.34 7.98
CA SER A 349 5.75 -16.58 7.31
C SER A 349 5.56 -16.50 5.80
N ASP A 350 6.42 -17.18 5.04
CA ASP A 350 6.29 -17.30 3.58
C ASP A 350 6.42 -18.77 3.14
N PRO A 351 5.69 -19.22 2.09
CA PRO A 351 5.79 -20.59 1.60
C PRO A 351 7.18 -20.94 1.07
N LEU A 352 7.61 -22.18 1.34
CA LEU A 352 8.77 -22.78 0.70
C LEU A 352 8.33 -23.73 -0.40
N LEU A 353 8.98 -23.62 -1.56
CA LEU A 353 8.69 -24.40 -2.74
C LEU A 353 9.80 -25.40 -3.02
N ALA A 354 9.45 -26.55 -3.59
CA ALA A 354 10.40 -27.49 -4.16
C ALA A 354 11.12 -26.82 -5.34
N ALA A 355 12.46 -26.77 -5.29
CA ALA A 355 13.25 -26.09 -6.33
C ALA A 355 13.47 -26.94 -7.60
N GLN A 356 13.12 -28.23 -7.55
CA GLN A 356 13.21 -29.17 -8.68
C GLN A 356 12.13 -30.24 -8.61
N ASP A 357 11.90 -30.94 -9.73
CA ASP A 357 11.08 -32.15 -9.76
C ASP A 357 11.82 -33.32 -9.09
N ASP A 358 11.08 -34.19 -8.41
CA ASP A 358 11.58 -35.49 -7.95
C ASP A 358 10.57 -36.58 -8.23
N GLY A 359 10.89 -37.41 -9.23
CA GLY A 359 10.06 -38.53 -9.64
C GLY A 359 10.14 -39.71 -8.67
N LYS A 360 9.36 -40.75 -8.96
CA LYS A 360 9.42 -42.01 -8.23
C LYS A 360 10.77 -42.72 -8.47
N ALA A 361 11.47 -43.13 -7.40
CA ALA A 361 12.63 -44.03 -7.51
C ALA A 361 12.24 -45.39 -8.12
N ASN A 362 13.19 -46.05 -8.78
CA ASN A 362 13.00 -47.40 -9.30
C ASN A 362 12.72 -48.43 -8.19
N ILE A 363 11.99 -49.49 -8.52
CA ILE A 363 11.54 -50.55 -7.58
C ILE A 363 12.73 -51.17 -6.80
N LEU A 364 13.84 -51.46 -7.48
CA LEU A 364 15.05 -52.02 -6.85
C LEU A 364 15.68 -51.05 -5.82
N VAL A 365 15.68 -49.75 -6.11
CA VAL A 365 16.21 -48.71 -5.21
C VAL A 365 15.33 -48.58 -3.96
N ARG A 366 14.01 -48.72 -4.12
CA ARG A 366 13.06 -48.69 -2.99
C ARG A 366 13.22 -49.91 -2.07
N LEU A 367 13.33 -51.11 -2.65
CA LEU A 367 13.58 -52.36 -1.94
C LEU A 367 14.91 -52.32 -1.16
N TRP A 368 15.98 -51.84 -1.80
CA TRP A 368 17.28 -51.70 -1.13
C TRP A 368 17.27 -50.71 0.04
N ARG A 369 16.59 -49.56 -0.13
CA ARG A 369 16.43 -48.55 0.95
C ARG A 369 15.59 -49.09 2.12
N GLN A 370 14.58 -49.93 1.87
CA GLN A 370 13.81 -50.60 2.92
C GLN A 370 14.65 -51.62 3.69
N LEU A 371 15.47 -52.42 2.99
CA LEU A 371 16.40 -53.37 3.62
C LEU A 371 17.43 -52.64 4.51
N GLN A 372 18.04 -51.55 4.03
CA GLN A 372 18.95 -50.74 4.84
C GLN A 372 18.28 -50.17 6.10
N GLY A 373 17.06 -49.64 5.98
CA GLY A 373 16.31 -49.13 7.13
C GLY A 373 16.03 -50.23 8.16
N TRP A 374 15.60 -51.40 7.71
CA TRP A 374 15.36 -52.56 8.57
C TRP A 374 16.64 -53.01 9.31
N LEU A 375 17.77 -53.13 8.61
CA LEU A 375 19.08 -53.46 9.18
C LEU A 375 19.54 -52.44 10.23
N SER A 376 19.38 -51.13 9.97
CA SER A 376 19.74 -50.09 10.93
C SER A 376 18.89 -50.13 12.22
N HIS A 377 17.60 -50.46 12.10
CA HIS A 377 16.71 -50.63 13.26
C HIS A 377 17.03 -51.88 14.07
N LEU A 378 17.53 -52.94 13.42
CA LEU A 378 17.99 -54.16 14.09
C LEU A 378 19.26 -53.90 14.90
N LEU A 379 20.22 -53.13 14.34
CA LEU A 379 21.50 -52.79 14.97
C LEU A 379 21.39 -51.76 16.11
N HIS A 380 20.32 -50.96 16.17
CA HIS A 380 20.05 -50.04 17.30
C HIS A 380 19.24 -50.68 18.43
N ARG A 381 18.78 -51.93 18.26
CA ARG A 381 18.06 -52.70 19.27
C ARG A 381 18.91 -53.78 19.95
N LEU A 382 20.16 -53.94 19.49
CA LEU A 382 21.25 -54.65 20.16
C LEU A 382 22.10 -53.62 20.89
#